data_AF-A0A099NV56-F1
#
_entry.id   AF-A0A099NV56-F1
#
_cell.length_a   1.000
_cell.length_b   1.000
_cell.length_c   1.000
_cell.angle_alpha   90.00
_cell.angle_beta   90.00
_cell.angle_gamma   90.00
#
_symmetry.space_group_name_H-M   'P 1'
#
loop_
_entity.id
_entity.type
_entity.pdbx_description
1 polymer ?
#
loop_
_entity_poly.entity_id
_entity_poly.type
_entity_poly.pdbx_seq_one_letter_code
_entity_poly.pdbx_strand_id
1 'polypeptide(L)'
;MKKQGVVVAKQLRNHVGEFKPKVIFAYSQKGKELIFNQSLLHPYKLNPLLEIGDRTPPDYPSLRVGCQKFTPKVFSDRESRISNMLKTILEYERNNPVKEELEIYCHNGLFSDIILRTKDKYDVILYKNKFIFAGTETRRGQNKLINYIGLKFEAMLTGQESPKDTSHCKLLLEGNVGKFPYKSVVEVDSYKMSGSEKKYAEMKIVCYKDQF
;
A
#
# COMPACT_ATOMS: atom_id res chain seq x y z
N MET A 1 34.84 10.88 -2.48
CA MET A 1 33.49 10.53 -2.98
C MET A 1 32.35 10.63 -1.96
N LYS A 2 32.54 10.45 -0.64
CA LYS A 2 31.44 10.54 0.36
C LYS A 2 30.82 11.95 0.56
N LYS A 3 31.49 13.04 0.14
CA LYS A 3 31.05 14.43 0.39
C LYS A 3 30.06 14.99 -0.64
N GLN A 4 30.00 14.46 -1.87
CA GLN A 4 29.10 14.98 -2.92
C GLN A 4 27.64 14.50 -2.75
N GLY A 5 27.42 13.27 -2.27
CA GLY A 5 26.07 12.73 -2.06
C GLY A 5 25.27 13.46 -0.97
N VAL A 6 25.96 13.96 0.06
CA VAL A 6 25.33 14.72 1.17
C VAL A 6 24.88 16.11 0.72
N VAL A 7 25.62 16.74 -0.21
CA VAL A 7 25.30 18.08 -0.74
C VAL A 7 24.07 18.01 -1.67
N VAL A 8 23.98 16.98 -2.52
CA VAL A 8 22.84 16.77 -3.43
C VAL A 8 21.55 16.48 -2.66
N ALA A 9 21.60 15.65 -1.62
CA ALA A 9 20.43 15.36 -0.77
C ALA A 9 19.95 16.61 0.00
N LYS A 10 20.86 17.51 0.40
CA LYS A 10 20.55 18.77 1.09
C LYS A 10 19.97 19.82 0.13
N GLN A 11 20.47 19.89 -1.11
CA GLN A 11 19.91 20.76 -2.16
C GLN A 11 18.51 20.30 -2.62
N LEU A 12 18.26 18.98 -2.72
CA LEU A 12 16.93 18.45 -3.02
C LEU A 12 15.92 18.76 -1.90
N ARG A 13 16.31 18.65 -0.63
CA ARG A 13 15.45 19.07 0.50
C ARG A 13 15.09 20.55 0.47
N ASN A 14 16.01 21.41 0.02
CA ASN A 14 15.79 22.85 -0.05
C ASN A 14 14.96 23.31 -1.27
N HIS A 15 14.74 22.44 -2.28
CA HIS A 15 13.94 22.76 -3.48
C HIS A 15 12.57 22.07 -3.52
N VAL A 16 12.35 21.01 -2.74
CA VAL A 16 11.16 20.16 -2.86
C VAL A 16 10.15 20.38 -1.72
N GLY A 17 10.48 21.19 -0.70
CA GLY A 17 9.61 21.40 0.45
C GLY A 17 9.47 20.15 1.32
N GLU A 18 8.77 20.26 2.45
CA GLU A 18 8.51 19.12 3.32
C GLU A 18 7.43 18.22 2.68
N PHE A 19 7.84 17.06 2.16
CA PHE A 19 6.94 16.08 1.56
C PHE A 19 6.22 15.30 2.67
N LYS A 20 5.18 15.89 3.26
CA LYS A 20 4.35 15.24 4.27
C LYS A 20 2.92 15.07 3.74
N PRO A 21 2.61 13.94 3.07
CA PRO A 21 1.25 13.67 2.63
C PRO A 21 0.28 13.65 3.82
N LYS A 22 -0.92 14.20 3.60
CA LYS A 22 -2.00 14.20 4.57
C LYS A 22 -2.97 13.06 4.27
N VAL A 23 -3.34 12.28 5.28
CA VAL A 23 -4.46 11.33 5.17
C VAL A 23 -5.76 12.13 5.17
N ILE A 24 -6.53 12.04 4.10
CA ILE A 24 -7.79 12.78 3.91
C ILE A 24 -9.02 11.89 3.91
N PHE A 25 -8.86 10.60 3.57
CA PHE A 25 -9.96 9.63 3.57
C PHE A 25 -9.41 8.20 3.62
N ALA A 26 -10.28 7.19 3.63
CA ALA A 26 -9.87 5.79 3.61
C ALA A 26 -10.96 4.88 3.05
N TYR A 27 -10.57 3.68 2.64
CA TYR A 27 -11.51 2.60 2.38
C TYR A 27 -10.95 1.25 2.84
N SER A 28 -11.86 0.35 3.17
CA SER A 28 -11.61 -1.06 3.45
C SER A 28 -12.29 -1.90 2.38
N GLN A 29 -11.58 -2.88 1.82
CA GLN A 29 -12.13 -3.81 0.84
C GLN A 29 -12.17 -5.22 1.43
N LYS A 30 -13.37 -5.80 1.53
CA LYS A 30 -13.59 -7.19 1.99
C LYS A 30 -14.17 -8.01 0.84
N GLY A 31 -13.38 -8.88 0.24
CA GLY A 31 -13.76 -9.55 -1.01
C GLY A 31 -14.15 -8.55 -2.12
N LYS A 32 -15.44 -8.49 -2.46
CA LYS A 32 -16.01 -7.52 -3.44
C LYS A 32 -16.63 -6.28 -2.80
N GLU A 33 -16.80 -6.26 -1.49
CA GLU A 33 -17.42 -5.16 -0.76
C GLU A 33 -16.41 -4.03 -0.54
N LEU A 34 -16.84 -2.79 -0.75
CA LEU A 34 -16.07 -1.58 -0.53
C LEU A 34 -16.74 -0.74 0.55
N ILE A 35 -16.03 -0.47 1.64
CA ILE A 35 -16.54 0.26 2.80
C ILE A 35 -15.65 1.49 3.02
N PHE A 36 -16.23 2.69 3.09
CA PHE A 36 -15.48 3.94 3.23
C PHE A 36 -15.08 4.23 4.69
N ASN A 37 -14.24 3.36 5.26
CA ASN A 37 -13.67 3.50 6.60
C ASN A 37 -12.36 2.70 6.72
N GLN A 38 -11.80 2.63 7.93
CA GLN A 38 -10.59 1.86 8.27
C GLN A 38 -10.92 0.56 9.04
N SER A 39 -12.08 -0.06 8.79
CA SER A 39 -12.55 -1.23 9.55
C SER A 39 -11.66 -2.47 9.41
N LEU A 40 -10.93 -2.60 8.30
CA LEU A 40 -9.95 -3.68 8.09
C LEU A 40 -8.51 -3.28 8.45
N LEU A 41 -8.31 -2.11 9.04
CA LEU A 41 -6.99 -1.70 9.50
C LEU A 41 -6.79 -2.15 10.95
N HIS A 42 -5.84 -3.05 11.16
CA HIS A 42 -5.59 -3.64 12.47
C HIS A 42 -4.37 -3.01 13.16
N PRO A 43 -4.38 -2.92 14.51
CA PRO A 43 -3.20 -2.46 15.23
C PRO A 43 -2.08 -3.49 15.10
N TYR A 44 -0.85 -3.01 15.00
CA TYR A 44 0.34 -3.83 15.09
C TYR A 44 0.39 -4.49 16.48
N LYS A 45 0.57 -5.81 16.49
CA LYS A 45 0.77 -6.61 17.70
C LYS A 45 1.90 -7.58 17.44
N LEU A 46 3.07 -7.30 18.02
CA LEU A 46 4.18 -8.24 17.98
C LEU A 46 3.70 -9.57 18.55
N ASN A 47 3.81 -10.62 17.73
CA ASN A 47 3.48 -11.96 18.16
C ASN A 47 4.66 -12.48 18.97
N PRO A 48 4.48 -12.87 20.26
CA PRO A 48 5.56 -13.41 21.07
C PRO A 48 6.21 -14.66 20.46
N LEU A 49 5.47 -15.39 19.60
CA LEU A 49 6.02 -16.54 18.87
C LEU A 49 7.01 -16.15 17.76
N LEU A 50 7.06 -14.87 17.39
CA LEU A 50 7.95 -14.30 16.38
C LEU A 50 9.03 -13.40 16.99
N GLU A 51 9.09 -13.30 18.32
CA GLU A 51 10.18 -12.61 19.00
C GLU A 51 11.51 -13.33 18.75
N ILE A 52 12.55 -12.55 18.48
CA ILE A 52 13.90 -13.06 18.28
C ILE A 52 14.41 -13.54 19.65
N GLY A 53 14.70 -14.83 19.78
CA GLY A 53 15.16 -15.49 21.01
C GLY A 53 15.55 -16.95 20.76
N ASP A 54 15.84 -17.70 21.83
CA ASP A 54 16.39 -19.07 21.78
C ASP A 54 15.40 -20.17 21.33
N ARG A 55 14.48 -19.85 20.43
CA ARG A 55 13.60 -20.87 19.84
C ARG A 55 14.35 -21.63 18.77
N THR A 56 14.40 -22.94 18.92
CA THR A 56 14.91 -23.83 17.88
C THR A 56 13.76 -24.19 16.93
N PRO A 57 14.01 -24.31 15.61
CA PRO A 57 13.06 -24.96 14.72
C PRO A 57 12.65 -26.33 15.30
N PRO A 58 11.35 -26.71 15.32
CA PRO A 58 10.25 -26.21 14.49
C PRO A 58 9.25 -25.27 15.19
N ASP A 59 9.58 -24.64 16.31
CA ASP A 59 8.61 -23.88 17.13
C ASP A 59 8.07 -22.58 16.49
N TYR A 60 8.57 -22.23 15.31
CA TYR A 60 8.07 -21.07 14.56
C TYR A 60 6.79 -21.42 13.79
N PRO A 61 5.72 -20.61 13.93
CA PRO A 61 4.49 -20.80 13.18
C PRO A 61 4.73 -20.73 11.66
N SER A 62 4.30 -21.77 10.94
CA SER A 62 4.47 -21.86 9.49
C SER A 62 3.57 -20.88 8.72
N LEU A 63 4.18 -20.09 7.84
CA LEU A 63 3.49 -19.16 6.93
C LEU A 63 2.71 -19.86 5.82
N ARG A 64 2.82 -21.19 5.68
CA ARG A 64 2.10 -21.96 4.64
C ARG A 64 0.69 -22.37 5.08
N VAL A 65 0.43 -22.38 6.39
CA VAL A 65 -0.80 -22.92 6.98
C VAL A 65 -2.02 -22.09 6.59
N GLY A 66 -2.90 -22.67 5.79
CA GLY A 66 -4.14 -22.04 5.30
C GLY A 66 -4.09 -21.63 3.83
N CYS A 67 -2.94 -21.74 3.17
CA CYS A 67 -2.76 -21.38 1.75
C CYS A 67 -3.73 -22.12 0.82
N GLN A 68 -4.11 -23.36 1.15
CA GLN A 68 -5.08 -24.12 0.36
C GLN A 68 -6.47 -23.44 0.29
N LYS A 69 -6.88 -22.72 1.34
CA LYS A 69 -8.17 -22.01 1.41
C LYS A 69 -8.09 -20.57 0.88
N PHE A 70 -6.89 -20.06 0.61
CA PHE A 70 -6.69 -18.71 0.10
C PHE A 70 -7.07 -18.61 -1.38
N THR A 71 -7.74 -17.53 -1.76
CA THR A 71 -8.08 -17.20 -3.15
C THR A 71 -7.41 -15.88 -3.55
N PRO A 72 -6.39 -15.90 -4.43
CA PRO A 72 -5.74 -14.67 -4.87
C PRO A 72 -6.65 -13.85 -5.79
N LYS A 73 -6.52 -12.52 -5.73
CA LYS A 73 -7.14 -11.61 -6.69
C LYS A 73 -6.35 -11.59 -7.99
N VAL A 74 -7.00 -12.03 -9.07
CA VAL A 74 -6.55 -11.84 -10.46
C VAL A 74 -7.53 -10.89 -11.13
N PHE A 75 -7.00 -9.86 -11.79
CA PHE A 75 -7.82 -8.90 -12.54
C PHE A 75 -8.13 -9.44 -13.92
N SER A 76 -9.38 -9.34 -14.34
CA SER A 76 -9.73 -9.64 -15.74
C SER A 76 -9.22 -8.54 -16.68
N ASP A 77 -9.17 -8.84 -17.97
CA ASP A 77 -8.62 -7.90 -18.97
C ASP A 77 -9.47 -6.62 -19.08
N ARG A 78 -10.77 -6.72 -18.81
CA ARG A 78 -11.71 -5.58 -18.81
C ARG A 78 -12.01 -4.99 -17.43
N GLU A 79 -11.42 -5.56 -16.37
CA GLU A 79 -11.66 -5.06 -15.01
C GLU A 79 -10.90 -3.76 -14.76
N SER A 80 -11.59 -2.74 -14.24
CA SER A 80 -10.93 -1.49 -13.85
C SER A 80 -10.14 -1.68 -12.56
N ARG A 81 -8.81 -1.52 -12.65
CA ARG A 81 -7.86 -1.61 -11.53
C ARG A 81 -7.86 -0.36 -10.64
N ILE A 82 -8.46 0.72 -11.12
CA ILE A 82 -8.56 2.01 -10.41
C ILE A 82 -9.98 2.31 -9.90
N SER A 83 -10.95 1.42 -10.13
CA SER A 83 -12.35 1.68 -9.79
C SER A 83 -12.54 2.05 -8.32
N ASN A 84 -11.90 1.33 -7.40
CA ASN A 84 -12.03 1.59 -5.97
C ASN A 84 -11.40 2.93 -5.57
N MET A 85 -10.22 3.25 -6.12
CA MET A 85 -9.59 4.57 -5.94
C MET A 85 -10.52 5.71 -6.40
N LEU A 86 -11.09 5.60 -7.60
CA LEU A 86 -12.00 6.62 -8.13
C LEU A 86 -13.27 6.75 -7.29
N LYS A 87 -13.87 5.63 -6.86
CA LYS A 87 -15.04 5.64 -5.96
C LYS A 87 -14.71 6.32 -4.63
N THR A 88 -13.55 6.05 -4.05
CA THR A 88 -13.09 6.68 -2.81
C THR A 88 -12.88 8.18 -2.98
N ILE A 89 -12.27 8.63 -4.09
CA ILE A 89 -12.10 10.05 -4.40
C ILE A 89 -13.45 10.72 -4.57
N LEU A 90 -14.37 10.13 -5.33
CA LEU A 90 -15.72 10.65 -5.51
C LEU A 90 -16.48 10.78 -4.18
N GLU A 91 -16.37 9.78 -3.30
CA GLU A 91 -17.01 9.84 -1.98
C GLU A 91 -16.43 10.95 -1.09
N TYR A 92 -15.11 11.13 -1.13
CA TYR A 92 -14.45 12.24 -0.44
C TYR A 92 -14.93 13.60 -1.00
N GLU A 93 -14.97 13.74 -2.31
CA GLU A 93 -15.35 14.98 -3.01
C GLU A 93 -16.84 15.33 -2.89
N ARG A 94 -17.72 14.39 -2.52
CA ARG A 94 -19.12 14.70 -2.19
C ARG A 94 -19.26 15.67 -1.02
N ASN A 95 -18.32 15.61 -0.08
CA ASN A 95 -18.36 16.37 1.17
C ASN A 95 -17.25 17.44 1.24
N ASN A 96 -16.43 17.56 0.18
CA ASN A 96 -15.26 18.44 0.17
C ASN A 96 -15.20 19.22 -1.15
N PRO A 97 -14.86 20.52 -1.15
CA PRO A 97 -14.76 21.30 -2.37
C PRO A 97 -13.77 20.70 -3.38
N VAL A 98 -14.22 20.51 -4.62
CA VAL A 98 -13.34 20.11 -5.72
C VAL A 98 -12.65 21.34 -6.27
N LYS A 99 -11.32 21.34 -6.24
CA LYS A 99 -10.51 22.40 -6.84
C LYS A 99 -10.39 22.20 -8.34
N GLU A 100 -10.58 23.26 -9.11
CA GLU A 100 -10.42 23.28 -10.57
C GLU A 100 -8.96 23.34 -11.03
N GLU A 101 -8.04 22.78 -10.25
CA GLU A 101 -6.62 22.73 -10.59
C GLU A 101 -6.22 21.40 -11.24
N LEU A 102 -5.12 21.44 -11.99
CA LEU A 102 -4.48 20.26 -12.55
C LEU A 102 -3.98 19.36 -11.42
N GLU A 103 -4.49 18.14 -11.32
CA GLU A 103 -4.19 17.24 -10.21
C GLU A 103 -3.98 15.79 -10.68
N ILE A 104 -3.12 15.05 -9.98
CA ILE A 104 -2.77 13.66 -10.31
C ILE A 104 -3.54 12.69 -9.41
N TYR A 105 -4.25 11.73 -10.00
CA TYR A 105 -4.90 10.62 -9.31
C TYR A 105 -4.18 9.31 -9.62
N CYS A 106 -3.67 8.64 -8.58
CA CYS A 106 -2.86 7.44 -8.77
C CYS A 106 -2.89 6.48 -7.57
N HIS A 107 -2.41 5.27 -7.79
CA HIS A 107 -1.97 4.42 -6.68
C HIS A 107 -0.53 4.80 -6.30
N ASN A 108 -0.17 4.64 -5.03
CA ASN A 108 1.18 4.97 -4.54
C ASN A 108 2.32 4.22 -5.26
N GLY A 109 2.02 3.06 -5.87
CA GLY A 109 2.96 2.32 -6.71
C GLY A 109 3.57 3.17 -7.82
N LEU A 110 2.82 4.10 -8.42
CA LEU A 110 3.33 4.99 -9.48
C LEU A 110 4.58 5.77 -9.04
N PHE A 111 4.57 6.36 -7.84
CA PHE A 111 5.71 7.12 -7.35
C PHE A 111 6.91 6.21 -7.10
N SER A 112 6.67 5.01 -6.57
CA SER A 112 7.73 4.02 -6.36
C SER A 112 8.37 3.61 -7.68
N ASP A 113 7.55 3.35 -8.70
CA ASP A 113 8.00 2.93 -10.03
C ASP A 113 8.80 4.02 -10.75
N ILE A 114 8.38 5.28 -10.64
CA ILE A 114 9.12 6.43 -11.18
C ILE A 114 10.48 6.58 -10.50
N ILE A 115 10.52 6.50 -9.17
CA ILE A 115 11.76 6.67 -8.38
C ILE A 115 12.73 5.51 -8.63
N LEU A 116 12.21 4.29 -8.62
CA LEU A 116 12.99 3.06 -8.80
C LEU A 116 13.25 2.73 -10.27
N ARG A 117 12.63 3.46 -11.20
CA ARG A 117 12.72 3.26 -12.65
C ARG A 117 12.35 1.83 -13.07
N THR A 118 11.25 1.32 -12.53
CA THR A 118 10.73 0.00 -12.91
C THR A 118 10.18 0.04 -14.34
N LYS A 119 9.82 -1.13 -14.89
CA LYS A 119 9.27 -1.27 -16.25
C LYS A 119 7.74 -1.39 -16.24
N ASP A 120 7.10 -0.98 -15.15
CA ASP A 120 5.66 -1.02 -15.01
C ASP A 120 4.97 -0.12 -16.03
N LYS A 121 3.83 -0.58 -16.52
CA LYS A 121 3.04 0.11 -17.55
C LYS A 121 1.77 0.69 -16.94
N TYR A 122 1.45 1.88 -17.43
CA TYR A 122 0.32 2.67 -16.96
C TYR A 122 -0.46 3.21 -18.15
N ASP A 123 -1.79 3.09 -18.09
CA ASP A 123 -2.68 3.89 -18.91
C ASP A 123 -2.83 5.27 -18.24
N VAL A 124 -2.71 6.33 -19.04
CA VAL A 124 -2.83 7.72 -18.57
C VAL A 124 -4.07 8.34 -19.21
N ILE A 125 -5.02 8.73 -18.38
CA ILE A 125 -6.29 9.30 -18.81
C ILE A 125 -6.33 10.76 -18.34
N LEU A 126 -6.48 11.69 -19.28
CA LEU A 126 -6.80 13.07 -18.96
C LEU A 126 -8.32 13.23 -18.96
N TYR A 127 -8.90 13.56 -17.82
CA TYR A 127 -10.34 13.85 -17.68
C TYR A 127 -10.52 15.14 -16.89
N LYS A 128 -11.06 16.18 -17.56
CA LYS A 128 -11.06 17.57 -17.05
C LYS A 128 -9.61 17.97 -16.68
N ASN A 129 -9.42 18.60 -15.53
CA ASN A 129 -8.11 18.97 -15.01
C ASN A 129 -7.45 17.84 -14.20
N LYS A 130 -7.73 16.56 -14.48
CA LYS A 130 -7.19 15.43 -13.70
C LYS A 130 -6.42 14.45 -14.59
N PHE A 131 -5.16 14.18 -14.23
CA PHE A 131 -4.39 13.07 -14.80
C PHE A 131 -4.61 11.83 -13.94
N ILE A 132 -5.24 10.81 -14.51
CA ILE A 132 -5.55 9.55 -13.84
C ILE A 132 -4.59 8.48 -14.36
N PHE A 133 -3.80 7.91 -13.47
CA PHE A 133 -2.86 6.83 -13.77
C PHE A 133 -3.44 5.48 -13.35
N ALA A 134 -3.60 4.57 -14.31
CA ALA A 134 -4.08 3.21 -14.08
C ALA A 134 -2.99 2.19 -14.41
N GLY A 135 -2.54 1.42 -13.42
CA GLY A 135 -1.59 0.33 -13.68
C GLY A 135 -2.23 -0.79 -14.51
N THR A 136 -1.44 -1.43 -15.36
CA THR A 136 -1.93 -2.47 -16.29
C THR A 136 -1.73 -3.91 -15.79
N GLU A 137 -1.07 -4.12 -14.64
CA GLU A 137 -0.76 -5.45 -14.11
C GLU A 137 -2.05 -6.25 -13.78
N THR A 138 -2.12 -7.49 -14.26
CA THR A 138 -3.28 -8.38 -14.10
C THR A 138 -3.16 -9.32 -12.90
N ARG A 139 -1.92 -9.51 -12.39
CA ARG A 139 -1.51 -10.54 -11.44
C ARG A 139 -1.62 -11.97 -12.00
N ARG A 140 -1.83 -12.12 -13.31
CA ARG A 140 -1.93 -13.43 -13.98
C ARG A 140 -0.57 -14.14 -13.89
N GLY A 141 -0.58 -15.40 -13.48
CA GLY A 141 0.64 -16.21 -13.35
C GLY A 141 1.47 -15.96 -12.08
N GLN A 142 1.02 -15.09 -11.17
CA GLN A 142 1.69 -14.93 -9.88
C GLN A 142 1.60 -16.20 -9.02
N ASN A 143 2.67 -16.50 -8.29
CA ASN A 143 2.73 -17.67 -7.43
C ASN A 143 1.80 -17.50 -6.21
N LYS A 144 0.79 -18.37 -6.11
CA LYS A 144 -0.21 -18.36 -5.02
C LYS A 144 0.44 -18.38 -3.64
N LEU A 145 1.47 -19.20 -3.45
CA LEU A 145 2.14 -19.34 -2.15
C LEU A 145 2.88 -18.04 -1.79
N ILE A 146 3.60 -17.43 -2.75
CA ILE A 146 4.33 -16.18 -2.51
C ILE A 146 3.38 -15.03 -2.16
N ASN A 147 2.24 -14.93 -2.86
CA ASN A 147 1.20 -13.94 -2.51
C ASN A 147 0.59 -14.20 -1.13
N TYR A 148 0.46 -15.47 -0.74
CA TYR A 148 -0.13 -15.85 0.54
C TYR A 148 0.78 -15.56 1.75
N ILE A 149 2.08 -15.87 1.65
CA ILE A 149 2.98 -15.78 2.81
C ILE A 149 3.10 -14.36 3.35
N GLY A 150 3.06 -13.33 2.49
CA GLY A 150 3.07 -11.92 2.90
C GLY A 150 1.84 -11.59 3.75
N LEU A 151 0.65 -11.87 3.23
CA LEU A 151 -0.62 -11.67 3.94
C LEU A 151 -0.70 -12.49 5.23
N LYS A 152 -0.18 -13.72 5.23
CA LYS A 152 -0.16 -14.56 6.43
C LYS A 152 0.76 -13.99 7.51
N PHE A 153 1.89 -13.42 7.13
CA PHE A 153 2.80 -12.76 8.06
C PHE A 153 2.18 -11.51 8.68
N GLU A 154 1.54 -10.66 7.87
CA GLU A 154 0.76 -9.51 8.35
C GLU A 154 -0.33 -9.94 9.33
N ALA A 155 -1.10 -10.98 8.99
CA ALA A 155 -2.13 -11.53 9.86
C ALA A 155 -1.54 -12.01 11.20
N MET A 156 -0.38 -12.66 11.19
CA MET A 156 0.29 -13.12 12.42
C MET A 156 0.78 -11.97 13.30
N LEU A 157 1.23 -10.86 12.70
CA LEU A 157 1.70 -9.64 13.38
C LEU A 157 0.57 -8.65 13.74
N THR A 158 -0.67 -9.03 13.47
CA THR A 158 -1.88 -8.27 13.85
C THR A 158 -2.86 -9.12 14.65
N GLY A 159 -2.52 -10.39 14.93
CA GLY A 159 -3.36 -11.31 15.70
C GLY A 159 -4.62 -11.77 14.96
N GLN A 160 -4.62 -11.74 13.63
CA GLN A 160 -5.73 -12.13 12.78
C GLN A 160 -5.68 -13.62 12.39
N GLU A 161 -6.83 -14.15 11.97
CA GLU A 161 -6.92 -15.48 11.36
C GLU A 161 -6.14 -15.56 10.05
N SER A 162 -5.87 -16.78 9.58
CA SER A 162 -5.29 -16.98 8.25
C SER A 162 -6.15 -16.31 7.16
N PRO A 163 -5.55 -15.51 6.26
CA PRO A 163 -6.30 -14.79 5.24
C PRO A 163 -6.95 -15.77 4.25
N LYS A 164 -8.19 -15.47 3.87
CA LYS A 164 -8.95 -16.25 2.87
C LYS A 164 -8.92 -15.59 1.49
N ASP A 165 -8.67 -14.29 1.43
CA ASP A 165 -8.61 -13.48 0.22
C ASP A 165 -7.64 -12.30 0.40
N THR A 166 -7.66 -11.35 -0.54
CA THR A 166 -6.81 -10.14 -0.55
C THR A 166 -7.54 -8.92 0.05
N SER A 167 -8.29 -9.13 1.13
CA SER A 167 -8.91 -8.03 1.86
C SER A 167 -7.85 -7.08 2.44
N HIS A 168 -8.10 -5.77 2.37
CA HIS A 168 -7.10 -4.77 2.74
C HIS A 168 -7.74 -3.42 3.10
N CYS A 169 -6.97 -2.54 3.73
CA CYS A 169 -7.33 -1.14 3.95
C CYS A 169 -6.40 -0.24 3.13
N LYS A 170 -6.95 0.78 2.48
CA LYS A 170 -6.15 1.86 1.87
C LYS A 170 -6.51 3.22 2.43
N LEU A 171 -5.51 4.07 2.51
CA LEU A 171 -5.66 5.48 2.86
C LEU A 171 -5.63 6.31 1.58
N LEU A 172 -6.51 7.31 1.50
CA LEU A 172 -6.41 8.37 0.51
C LEU A 172 -5.51 9.47 1.06
N LEU A 173 -4.41 9.71 0.37
CA LEU A 173 -3.43 10.73 0.70
C LEU A 173 -3.57 11.92 -0.25
N GLU A 174 -3.44 13.12 0.31
CA GLU A 174 -3.28 14.35 -0.44
C GLU A 174 -1.86 14.90 -0.24
N GLY A 175 -1.25 15.41 -1.30
CA GLY A 175 0.08 16.01 -1.24
C GLY A 175 0.45 16.73 -2.53
N ASN A 176 1.74 17.07 -2.66
CA ASN A 176 2.28 17.73 -3.85
C ASN A 176 3.57 17.02 -4.31
N VAL A 177 3.67 16.71 -5.59
CA VAL A 177 4.94 16.34 -6.23
C VAL A 177 5.44 17.54 -7.03
N GLY A 178 6.44 18.23 -6.49
CA GLY A 178 6.84 19.54 -7.00
C GLY A 178 5.66 20.53 -6.89
N LYS A 179 5.20 21.05 -8.03
CA LYS A 179 4.04 21.96 -8.12
C LYS A 179 2.70 21.26 -8.40
N PHE A 180 2.71 19.94 -8.57
CA PHE A 180 1.52 19.20 -8.98
C PHE A 180 0.84 18.58 -7.75
N PRO A 181 -0.37 19.01 -7.39
CA PRO A 181 -1.14 18.35 -6.35
C PRO A 181 -1.51 16.94 -6.79
N TYR A 182 -1.64 16.04 -5.82
CA TYR A 182 -2.06 14.67 -6.07
C TYR A 182 -3.00 14.15 -4.99
N LYS A 183 -3.86 13.23 -5.41
CA LYS A 183 -4.54 12.27 -4.53
C LYS A 183 -4.06 10.86 -4.86
N SER A 184 -3.54 10.16 -3.85
CA SER A 184 -3.00 8.82 -4.01
C SER A 184 -3.57 7.85 -3.00
N VAL A 185 -3.93 6.65 -3.43
CA VAL A 185 -4.28 5.57 -2.50
C VAL A 185 -3.08 4.71 -2.19
N VAL A 186 -2.86 4.47 -0.90
CA VAL A 186 -1.79 3.60 -0.39
C VAL A 186 -2.41 2.50 0.47
N GLU A 187 -2.03 1.26 0.21
CA GLU A 187 -2.37 0.13 1.08
C GLU A 187 -1.55 0.23 2.37
N VAL A 188 -2.15 -0.12 3.50
CA VAL A 188 -1.48 -0.04 4.80
C VAL A 188 -1.76 -1.32 5.58
N ASP A 189 -0.68 -1.96 6.03
CA ASP A 189 -0.75 -3.27 6.69
C ASP A 189 -1.26 -3.14 8.13
N SER A 190 -0.82 -2.09 8.86
CA SER A 190 -1.24 -1.87 10.25
C SER A 190 -0.97 -0.44 10.75
N TYR A 191 -1.28 -0.21 12.03
CA TYR A 191 -0.91 1.01 12.75
C TYR A 191 -0.48 0.74 14.18
N LYS A 192 0.28 1.67 14.76
CA LYS A 192 0.53 1.78 16.19
C LYS A 192 0.00 3.13 16.67
N MET A 193 -0.66 3.15 17.83
CA MET A 193 -1.07 4.41 18.46
C MET A 193 0.14 5.10 19.09
N SER A 194 0.27 6.41 18.86
CA SER A 194 1.23 7.29 19.49
C SER A 194 0.46 8.48 20.07
N GLY A 195 0.04 8.36 21.33
CA GLY A 195 -0.97 9.26 21.90
C GLY A 195 -2.31 9.08 21.18
N SER A 196 -2.89 10.16 20.67
CA SER A 196 -4.12 10.14 19.87
C SER A 196 -3.90 9.91 18.37
N GLU A 197 -2.64 9.88 17.91
CA GLU A 197 -2.32 9.73 16.49
C GLU A 197 -2.04 8.28 16.10
N LYS A 198 -2.50 7.88 14.91
CA LYS A 198 -2.07 6.63 14.27
C LYS A 198 -0.74 6.85 13.56
N LYS A 199 0.26 6.02 13.89
CA LYS A 199 1.49 5.84 13.09
C LYS A 199 1.33 4.56 12.28
N TYR A 200 1.27 4.69 10.97
CA TYR A 200 1.07 3.57 10.06
C TYR A 200 2.35 2.77 9.89
N ALA A 201 2.22 1.44 9.74
CA ALA A 201 3.35 0.54 9.61
C ALA A 201 3.16 -0.39 8.41
N GLU A 202 4.24 -0.51 7.64
CA GLU A 202 4.42 -1.45 6.54
C GLU A 202 5.17 -2.68 7.08
N MET A 203 4.72 -3.88 6.72
CA MET A 203 5.32 -5.14 7.08
C MET A 203 5.87 -5.84 5.83
N LYS A 204 7.08 -6.36 5.95
CA LYS A 204 7.76 -7.05 4.84
C LYS A 204 8.49 -8.28 5.34
N ILE A 205 8.48 -9.31 4.51
CA ILE A 205 9.29 -10.51 4.68
C ILE A 205 10.43 -10.43 3.68
N VAL A 206 11.65 -10.75 4.13
CA VAL A 206 12.83 -10.86 3.28
C VAL A 206 13.44 -12.23 3.49
N CYS A 207 13.70 -12.95 2.39
CA CYS A 207 14.46 -14.19 2.44
C CYS A 207 15.95 -13.86 2.33
N TYR A 208 16.74 -14.14 3.37
CA TYR A 208 18.20 -14.08 3.29
C TYR A 208 18.70 -15.34 2.59
N LYS A 209 19.60 -15.17 1.61
CA LYS A 209 20.06 -16.25 0.73
C LYS A 209 21.32 -16.99 1.23
N ASP A 210 21.86 -16.63 2.39
CA ASP A 210 23.25 -16.98 2.75
C ASP A 210 23.40 -17.98 3.92
N GLN A 211 22.55 -19.00 4.01
CA GLN A 211 22.75 -20.10 5.00
C GLN A 211 22.27 -21.47 4.49
N PHE A 212 22.73 -21.88 3.30
CA PHE A 212 22.78 -23.29 2.90
C PHE A 212 24.13 -23.61 2.28
#